data_AF-A0A0S7F404-F1
#
_entry.id   AF-A0A0S7F404-F1
#
_cell.length_a   1.000
_cell.length_b   1.000
_cell.length_c   1.000
_cell.angle_alpha   90.00
_cell.angle_beta   90.00
_cell.angle_gamma   90.00
#
_symmetry.space_group_name_H-M   'P 1'
#
loop_
_entity.id
_entity.type
_entity.pdbx_description
1 polymer ?
#
loop_
_entity_poly.entity_id
_entity_poly.type
_entity_poly.pdbx_seq_one_letter_code
_entity_poly.pdbx_strand_id
1 'polypeptide(L)'
;AQDFISVCTVRCQKFLISRVGEDWIFLILLGLVMALVSWVVDFCIAICLQAQKWMYGGLDSNVFLQYLAWVTYPVVLITFSAGFTQILAPQAVGSGIPEMKTILRGVVLKEYLTFKTFVAKVIGLICALGSGMPLGKESPFVHIASLCAVQLSKFTSLFGGIYENESRNTEMLVAACAVGLACCFASPVGGVLFSI
;
A
#
# COMPACT_ATOMS: atom_id res chain seq x y z
N ALA A 1 17.25 -42.77 -23.58
CA ALA A 1 16.01 -42.03 -23.21
C ALA A 1 15.95 -41.72 -21.71
N GLN A 2 16.23 -42.69 -20.83
CA GLN A 2 16.22 -42.49 -19.37
C GLN A 2 17.25 -41.46 -18.85
N ASP A 3 18.46 -41.40 -19.42
CA ASP A 3 19.47 -40.41 -19.00
C ASP A 3 19.10 -38.96 -19.35
N PHE A 4 18.36 -38.75 -20.43
CA PHE A 4 17.93 -37.41 -20.86
C PHE A 4 16.82 -36.85 -19.95
N ILE A 5 15.91 -37.71 -19.48
CA ILE A 5 14.84 -37.35 -18.54
C ILE A 5 15.43 -37.00 -17.17
N SER A 6 16.38 -37.79 -16.67
CA SER A 6 17.05 -37.52 -15.38
C SER A 6 17.79 -36.18 -15.37
N VAL A 7 18.54 -35.86 -16.44
CA VAL A 7 19.24 -34.56 -16.58
C VAL A 7 18.25 -33.40 -16.68
N CYS A 8 17.14 -33.58 -17.41
CA CYS A 8 16.10 -32.56 -17.51
C CYS A 8 15.41 -32.33 -16.15
N THR A 9 15.14 -33.38 -15.39
CA THR A 9 14.54 -33.29 -14.05
C THR A 9 15.46 -32.59 -13.06
N VAL A 10 16.77 -32.91 -13.04
CA VAL A 10 17.73 -32.25 -12.12
C VAL A 10 17.93 -30.78 -12.49
N ARG A 11 17.96 -30.45 -13.79
CA ARG A 11 18.07 -29.06 -14.26
C ARG A 11 16.79 -28.27 -14.01
N CYS A 12 15.62 -28.90 -14.19
CA CYS A 12 14.32 -28.33 -13.87
C CYS A 12 14.16 -28.14 -12.36
N GLN A 13 14.65 -29.07 -11.53
CA GLN A 13 14.63 -28.97 -10.08
C GLN A 13 15.56 -27.86 -9.56
N LYS A 14 16.78 -27.72 -10.08
CA LYS A 14 17.65 -26.57 -9.76
C LYS A 14 17.06 -25.24 -10.23
N PHE A 15 16.44 -25.21 -11.41
CA PHE A 15 15.80 -24.02 -11.93
C PHE A 15 14.56 -23.63 -11.11
N LEU A 16 13.71 -24.59 -10.75
CA LEU A 16 12.55 -24.41 -9.87
C LEU A 16 12.98 -23.94 -8.48
N ILE A 17 13.98 -24.56 -7.85
CA ILE A 17 14.44 -24.16 -6.52
C ILE A 17 15.02 -22.74 -6.51
N SER A 18 15.78 -22.37 -7.55
CA SER A 18 16.31 -21.01 -7.68
C SER A 18 15.21 -19.98 -7.91
N ARG A 19 14.23 -20.28 -8.77
CA ARG A 19 13.13 -19.37 -9.12
C ARG A 19 12.10 -19.23 -8.01
N VAL A 20 11.67 -20.35 -7.44
CA VAL A 20 10.74 -20.38 -6.31
C VAL A 20 11.35 -19.65 -5.12
N GLY A 21 12.65 -19.84 -4.84
CA GLY A 21 13.36 -19.11 -3.80
C GLY A 21 13.29 -17.58 -3.94
N GLU A 22 13.46 -17.05 -5.16
CA GLU A 22 13.36 -15.60 -5.43
C GLU A 22 11.97 -15.04 -5.11
N ASP A 23 10.89 -15.76 -5.45
CA ASP A 23 9.52 -15.34 -5.20
C ASP A 23 9.19 -15.29 -3.70
N TRP A 24 9.62 -16.29 -2.92
CA TRP A 24 9.43 -16.28 -1.46
C TRP A 24 10.18 -15.14 -0.79
N ILE A 25 11.42 -14.85 -1.23
CA ILE A 25 12.21 -13.73 -0.71
C ILE A 25 11.49 -12.41 -1.01
N PHE A 26 10.97 -12.24 -2.23
CA PHE A 26 10.20 -11.06 -2.61
C PHE A 26 8.95 -10.89 -1.74
N LEU A 27 8.19 -11.96 -1.50
CA LEU A 27 6.98 -11.93 -0.68
C LEU A 27 7.28 -11.58 0.79
N ILE A 28 8.36 -12.15 1.36
CA ILE A 28 8.81 -11.83 2.73
C ILE A 28 9.19 -10.36 2.82
N LEU A 29 9.96 -9.86 1.84
CA LEU A 29 10.39 -8.47 1.79
C LEU A 29 9.20 -7.51 1.63
N LEU A 30 8.24 -7.85 0.77
CA LEU A 30 7.01 -7.08 0.60
C LEU A 30 6.21 -7.01 1.90
N GLY A 31 6.05 -8.13 2.61
CA GLY A 31 5.37 -8.18 3.90
C GLY A 31 6.06 -7.31 4.96
N LEU A 32 7.39 -7.38 5.05
CA LEU A 32 8.17 -6.57 5.99
C LEU A 32 8.06 -5.06 5.69
N VAL A 33 8.17 -4.68 4.42
CA VAL A 33 8.00 -3.29 3.98
C VAL A 33 6.59 -2.79 4.29
N MET A 34 5.56 -3.59 4.02
CA MET A 34 4.18 -3.20 4.28
C MET A 34 3.86 -3.08 5.78
N ALA A 35 4.43 -3.95 6.62
CA ALA A 35 4.32 -3.84 8.06
C ALA A 35 4.94 -2.52 8.57
N LEU A 36 6.13 -2.17 8.08
CA LEU A 36 6.78 -0.90 8.42
C LEU A 36 5.95 0.31 7.94
N VAL A 37 5.45 0.28 6.71
CA VAL A 37 4.60 1.35 6.17
C VAL A 37 3.32 1.50 6.99
N SER A 38 2.66 0.40 7.37
CA SER A 38 1.46 0.46 8.23
C SER A 38 1.78 1.05 9.58
N TRP A 39 2.87 0.61 10.21
CA TRP A 39 3.27 1.13 11.50
C TRP A 39 3.55 2.64 11.45
N VAL A 40 4.27 3.12 10.42
CA VAL A 40 4.53 4.56 10.23
C VAL A 40 3.23 5.34 10.01
N VAL A 41 2.33 4.85 9.16
CA VAL A 41 1.04 5.51 8.90
C VAL A 41 0.21 5.61 10.18
N ASP A 42 0.07 4.49 10.91
CA ASP A 42 -0.70 4.45 12.16
C ASP A 42 -0.08 5.34 13.25
N PHE A 43 1.25 5.37 13.34
CA PHE A 43 1.98 6.24 14.25
C PHE A 43 1.78 7.73 13.91
N CYS A 44 1.86 8.10 12.64
CA CYS A 44 1.59 9.47 12.21
C CYS A 44 0.13 9.90 12.48
N ILE A 45 -0.84 9.03 12.21
CA ILE A 45 -2.25 9.29 12.51
C ILE A 45 -2.45 9.49 14.02
N ALA A 46 -1.82 8.66 14.85
CA ALA A 46 -1.90 8.79 16.30
C ALA A 46 -1.34 10.14 16.80
N ILE A 47 -0.22 10.61 16.23
CA ILE A 47 0.34 11.92 16.54
C ILE A 47 -0.63 13.04 16.15
N CYS A 48 -1.21 12.99 14.95
CA CYS A 48 -2.18 13.99 14.51
C CYS A 48 -3.42 14.02 15.43
N LEU A 49 -3.97 12.86 15.79
CA LEU A 49 -5.13 12.80 16.69
C LEU A 49 -4.78 13.26 18.10
N GLN A 50 -3.56 12.97 18.59
CA GLN A 50 -3.09 13.46 19.87
C GLN A 50 -2.91 14.97 19.87
N ALA A 51 -2.39 15.55 18.78
CA ALA A 51 -2.30 17.00 18.60
C ALA A 51 -3.68 17.67 18.61
N GLN A 52 -4.68 17.07 17.96
CA GLN A 52 -6.07 17.54 17.99
C GLN A 52 -6.62 17.57 19.42
N LYS A 53 -6.44 16.48 20.17
CA LYS A 53 -6.90 16.38 21.57
C LYS A 53 -6.19 17.37 22.48
N TRP A 54 -4.88 17.53 22.30
CA TRP A 54 -4.08 18.47 23.07
C TRP A 54 -4.51 19.92 22.80
N MET A 55 -4.75 20.28 21.54
CA MET A 55 -5.29 21.58 21.18
C MET A 55 -6.69 21.80 21.75
N TYR A 56 -7.60 20.82 21.62
CA TYR A 56 -8.95 20.93 22.17
C TYR A 56 -8.97 21.06 23.70
N GLY A 57 -8.10 20.32 24.39
CA GLY A 57 -7.97 20.35 25.84
C GLY A 57 -7.30 21.61 26.40
N GLY A 58 -6.40 22.24 25.63
CA GLY A 58 -5.72 23.48 26.03
C GLY A 58 -6.59 24.74 25.94
N LEU A 59 -7.76 24.67 25.31
CA LEU A 59 -8.70 25.79 25.16
C LEU A 59 -9.99 25.59 25.98
N ASP A 60 -9.91 24.84 27.09
CA ASP A 60 -11.02 24.52 27.99
C ASP A 60 -11.72 25.75 28.59
N SER A 61 -11.01 26.86 28.76
CA SER A 61 -11.54 28.09 29.36
C SER A 61 -12.58 28.82 28.51
N ASN A 62 -12.58 28.64 27.18
CA ASN A 62 -13.40 29.42 26.24
C ASN A 62 -14.10 28.51 25.22
N VAL A 63 -15.40 28.29 25.40
CA VAL A 63 -16.22 27.41 24.55
C VAL A 63 -16.18 27.81 23.06
N PHE A 64 -16.18 29.12 22.76
CA PHE A 64 -16.13 29.59 21.36
C PHE A 64 -14.82 29.20 20.66
N LEU A 65 -13.69 29.40 21.34
CA LEU A 65 -12.36 29.05 20.83
C LEU A 65 -12.19 27.53 20.71
N GLN A 66 -12.73 26.78 21.67
CA GLN A 66 -12.73 25.32 21.63
C GLN A 66 -13.55 24.77 20.45
N TYR A 67 -14.73 25.35 20.18
CA TYR A 67 -15.53 25.02 18.99
C TYR A 67 -14.78 25.35 17.70
N LEU A 68 -14.15 26.52 17.63
CA LEU A 68 -13.36 26.93 16.47
C LEU A 68 -12.19 25.97 16.22
N ALA A 69 -11.44 25.59 17.26
CA ALA A 69 -10.34 24.63 17.16
C ALA A 69 -10.82 23.24 16.70
N TRP A 70 -11.97 22.79 17.20
CA TRP A 70 -12.54 21.48 16.83
C TRP A 70 -12.97 21.42 15.36
N VAL A 71 -13.52 22.51 14.81
CA VAL A 71 -13.96 22.56 13.41
C VAL A 71 -12.81 22.86 12.45
N THR A 72 -11.94 23.81 12.78
CA THR A 72 -10.86 24.26 11.88
C THR A 72 -9.82 23.18 11.64
N TYR A 73 -9.46 22.40 12.67
CA TYR A 73 -8.47 21.34 12.56
C TYR A 73 -8.78 20.30 11.46
N PRO A 74 -9.94 19.61 11.48
CA PRO A 74 -10.27 18.65 10.44
C PRO A 74 -10.44 19.31 9.07
N VAL A 75 -11.03 20.51 9.00
CA VAL A 75 -11.22 21.23 7.73
C VAL A 75 -9.87 21.51 7.06
N VAL A 76 -8.89 22.01 7.80
CA VAL A 76 -7.54 22.29 7.27
C VAL A 76 -6.85 21.00 6.82
N LEU A 77 -6.92 19.93 7.61
CA LEU A 77 -6.26 18.66 7.25
C LEU A 77 -6.89 17.97 6.03
N ILE A 78 -8.22 17.98 5.92
CA ILE A 78 -8.91 17.38 4.77
C ILE A 78 -8.69 18.20 3.50
N THR A 79 -8.77 19.53 3.60
CA THR A 79 -8.50 20.41 2.45
C THR A 79 -7.05 20.29 2.00
N PHE A 80 -6.10 20.17 2.93
CA PHE A 80 -4.71 19.88 2.62
C PHE A 80 -4.54 18.51 1.95
N SER A 81 -5.15 17.46 2.49
CA SER A 81 -5.12 16.12 1.88
C SER A 81 -5.65 16.11 0.44
N ALA A 82 -6.81 16.73 0.23
CA ALA A 82 -7.42 16.84 -1.10
C ALA A 82 -6.58 17.69 -2.06
N GLY A 83 -6.10 18.86 -1.62
CA GLY A 83 -5.25 19.73 -2.44
C GLY A 83 -3.93 19.06 -2.81
N PHE A 84 -3.25 18.44 -1.84
CA PHE A 84 -1.97 17.77 -2.05
C PHE A 84 -2.08 16.59 -3.03
N THR A 85 -3.11 15.76 -2.88
CA THR A 85 -3.35 14.62 -3.78
C THR A 85 -3.67 15.09 -5.20
N GLN A 86 -4.49 16.11 -5.37
CA GLN A 86 -4.82 16.67 -6.70
C GLN A 86 -3.61 17.31 -7.40
N ILE A 87 -2.76 18.02 -6.66
CA ILE A 87 -1.59 18.71 -7.22
C ILE A 87 -0.48 17.71 -7.58
N LEU A 88 -0.21 16.74 -6.70
CA LEU A 88 0.95 15.84 -6.87
C LEU A 88 0.66 14.68 -7.82
N ALA A 89 -0.49 14.02 -7.66
CA ALA A 89 -0.88 12.88 -8.45
C ALA A 89 -2.41 12.65 -8.40
N PRO A 90 -3.19 13.17 -9.37
CA PRO A 90 -4.65 13.00 -9.37
C PRO A 90 -5.08 11.52 -9.45
N GLN A 91 -4.20 10.64 -9.92
CA GLN A 91 -4.39 9.19 -9.93
C GLN A 91 -4.44 8.56 -8.52
N ALA A 92 -3.95 9.27 -7.49
CA ALA A 92 -3.99 8.78 -6.10
C ALA A 92 -5.38 8.90 -5.46
N VAL A 93 -6.28 9.67 -6.06
CA VAL A 93 -7.61 10.00 -5.52
C VAL A 93 -8.46 8.74 -5.32
N GLY A 94 -9.23 8.72 -4.24
CA GLY A 94 -10.17 7.65 -3.93
C GLY A 94 -9.52 6.36 -3.44
N SER A 95 -10.29 5.28 -3.51
CA SER A 95 -9.96 3.98 -2.91
C SER A 95 -8.77 3.29 -3.62
N GLY A 96 -8.83 3.12 -4.95
CA GLY A 96 -7.86 2.34 -5.71
C GLY A 96 -8.20 0.86 -5.88
N ILE A 97 -9.21 0.33 -5.19
CA ILE A 97 -9.68 -1.06 -5.41
C ILE A 97 -10.28 -1.24 -6.82
N PRO A 98 -11.18 -0.37 -7.33
CA PRO A 98 -11.74 -0.53 -8.67
C PRO A 98 -10.65 -0.59 -9.75
N GLU A 99 -9.66 0.29 -9.66
CA GLU A 99 -8.53 0.39 -10.57
C GLU A 99 -7.58 -0.79 -10.44
N MET A 100 -7.38 -1.31 -9.22
CA MET A 100 -6.61 -2.54 -9.04
C MET A 100 -7.31 -3.74 -9.69
N LYS A 101 -8.64 -3.84 -9.56
CA LYS A 101 -9.42 -4.89 -10.22
C LYS A 101 -9.35 -4.81 -11.75
N THR A 102 -9.27 -3.62 -12.34
CA THR A 102 -9.09 -3.49 -13.79
C THR A 102 -7.68 -3.89 -14.23
N ILE A 103 -6.65 -3.54 -13.44
CA ILE A 103 -5.26 -3.98 -13.67
C ILE A 103 -5.14 -5.51 -13.61
N LEU A 104 -5.74 -6.14 -12.60
CA LEU A 104 -5.73 -7.60 -12.45
C LEU A 104 -6.49 -8.33 -13.58
N ARG A 105 -7.42 -7.64 -14.26
CA ARG A 105 -8.10 -8.16 -15.47
C ARG A 105 -7.30 -7.97 -16.76
N GLY A 106 -6.09 -7.41 -16.68
CA GLY A 106 -5.18 -7.21 -17.81
C GLY A 106 -5.20 -5.82 -18.44
N VAL A 107 -5.93 -4.85 -17.87
CA VAL A 107 -5.91 -3.45 -18.35
C VAL A 107 -4.78 -2.71 -17.65
N VAL A 108 -3.67 -2.47 -18.34
CA VAL A 108 -2.48 -1.83 -17.73
C VAL A 108 -2.62 -0.32 -17.67
N LEU A 109 -2.83 0.25 -16.48
CA LEU A 109 -2.75 1.70 -16.23
C LEU A 109 -1.35 2.11 -15.77
N LYS A 110 -0.45 2.41 -16.71
CA LYS A 110 0.97 2.71 -16.43
C LYS A 110 1.19 3.92 -15.51
N GLU A 111 0.32 4.92 -15.58
CA GLU A 111 0.41 6.14 -14.75
C GLU A 111 -0.10 5.96 -13.32
N TYR A 112 -0.83 4.88 -13.07
CA TYR A 112 -1.42 4.59 -11.75
C TYR A 112 -0.38 4.06 -10.77
N LEU A 113 0.59 3.27 -11.28
CA LEU A 113 1.60 2.55 -10.50
C LEU A 113 2.95 3.28 -10.41
N THR A 114 2.95 4.54 -9.95
CA THR A 114 4.16 5.38 -9.88
C THR A 114 4.59 5.65 -8.43
N PHE A 115 5.87 5.94 -8.21
CA PHE A 115 6.36 6.33 -6.89
C PHE A 115 5.72 7.65 -6.40
N LYS A 116 5.34 8.54 -7.34
CA LYS A 116 4.61 9.77 -7.02
C LYS A 116 3.23 9.48 -6.45
N THR A 117 2.47 8.53 -7.03
CA THR A 117 1.16 8.14 -6.49
C THR A 117 1.28 7.49 -5.12
N PHE A 118 2.35 6.72 -4.87
CA PHE A 118 2.63 6.16 -3.54
C PHE A 118 2.77 7.25 -2.46
N VAL A 119 3.66 8.23 -2.68
CA VAL A 119 3.90 9.31 -1.73
C VAL A 119 2.64 10.17 -1.55
N ALA A 120 1.96 10.52 -2.65
CA ALA A 120 0.71 11.28 -2.61
C ALA A 120 -0.36 10.57 -1.76
N LYS A 121 -0.53 9.27 -1.96
CA LYS A 121 -1.57 8.47 -1.30
C LYS A 121 -1.28 8.24 0.18
N VAL A 122 -0.04 7.98 0.56
CA VAL A 122 0.37 7.82 1.97
C VAL A 122 0.15 9.12 2.76
N ILE A 123 0.65 10.25 2.27
CA ILE A 123 0.50 11.54 2.96
C ILE A 123 -0.97 11.97 3.01
N GLY A 124 -1.68 11.85 1.88
CA GLY A 124 -3.11 12.16 1.81
C GLY A 124 -3.92 11.32 2.81
N LEU A 125 -3.61 10.03 2.94
CA LEU A 125 -4.26 9.13 3.88
C LEU A 125 -3.98 9.50 5.34
N ILE A 126 -2.72 9.79 5.68
CA ILE A 126 -2.33 10.23 7.03
C ILE A 126 -3.09 11.50 7.41
N CYS A 127 -3.15 12.50 6.54
CA CYS A 127 -3.87 13.75 6.81
C CYS A 127 -5.39 13.53 6.90
N ALA A 128 -5.96 12.67 6.04
CA ALA A 128 -7.39 12.37 6.06
C ALA A 128 -7.81 11.66 7.35
N LEU A 129 -7.05 10.65 7.81
CA LEU A 129 -7.36 9.93 9.06
C LEU A 129 -6.93 10.69 10.31
N GLY A 130 -5.83 11.44 10.21
CA GLY A 130 -5.36 12.34 11.26
C GLY A 130 -6.31 13.49 11.57
N SER A 131 -7.28 13.77 10.69
CA SER A 131 -8.37 14.72 10.92
C SER A 131 -9.41 14.24 11.92
N GLY A 132 -9.46 12.94 12.22
CA GLY A 132 -10.47 12.32 13.06
C GLY A 132 -11.80 12.04 12.36
N MET A 133 -11.87 12.21 11.05
CA MET A 133 -13.06 11.84 10.27
C MET A 133 -13.26 10.32 10.23
N PRO A 134 -14.53 9.84 10.13
CA PRO A 134 -14.86 8.43 10.08
C PRO A 134 -14.54 7.83 8.69
N LEU A 135 -13.27 7.83 8.32
CA LEU A 135 -12.73 7.26 7.10
C LEU A 135 -11.94 5.98 7.42
N GLY A 136 -11.77 5.10 6.44
CA GLY A 136 -11.01 3.86 6.59
C GLY A 136 -9.70 3.87 5.79
N LYS A 137 -8.62 3.33 6.37
CA LYS A 137 -7.35 3.07 5.65
C LYS A 137 -7.37 1.82 4.78
N GLU A 138 -8.31 0.91 5.03
CA GLU A 138 -8.39 -0.42 4.43
C GLU A 138 -8.23 -0.40 2.90
N SER A 139 -9.07 0.38 2.22
CA SER A 139 -9.14 0.35 0.77
C SER A 139 -7.98 1.09 0.08
N PRO A 140 -7.52 2.27 0.56
CA PRO A 140 -6.29 2.88 0.06
C PRO A 140 -5.04 2.02 0.29
N PHE A 141 -5.01 1.22 1.36
CA PHE A 141 -3.85 0.39 1.68
C PHE A 141 -3.59 -0.73 0.67
N VAL A 142 -4.65 -1.26 0.05
CA VAL A 142 -4.53 -2.23 -1.05
C VAL A 142 -3.76 -1.61 -2.23
N HIS A 143 -4.07 -0.35 -2.54
CA HIS A 143 -3.35 0.37 -3.59
C HIS A 143 -1.91 0.70 -3.16
N ILE A 144 -1.69 1.11 -1.91
CA ILE A 144 -0.34 1.35 -1.38
C ILE A 144 0.52 0.07 -1.44
N ALA A 145 -0.06 -1.09 -1.13
CA ALA A 145 0.65 -2.37 -1.18
C ALA A 145 1.06 -2.78 -2.60
N SER A 146 0.16 -2.62 -3.58
CA SER A 146 0.48 -2.86 -4.99
C SER A 146 1.54 -1.88 -5.53
N LEU A 147 1.52 -0.62 -5.10
CA LEU A 147 2.57 0.35 -5.41
C LEU A 147 3.93 -0.06 -4.81
N CYS A 148 3.94 -0.52 -3.56
CA CYS A 148 5.13 -1.08 -2.92
C CYS A 148 5.67 -2.29 -3.68
N ALA A 149 4.81 -3.21 -4.11
CA ALA A 149 5.23 -4.38 -4.89
C ALA A 149 5.86 -3.99 -6.23
N VAL A 150 5.29 -3.02 -6.94
CA VAL A 150 5.87 -2.51 -8.21
C VAL A 150 7.22 -1.85 -7.97
N GLN A 151 7.34 -1.02 -6.92
CA GLN A 151 8.60 -0.34 -6.62
C GLN A 151 9.68 -1.34 -6.17
N LEU A 152 9.30 -2.36 -5.39
CA LEU A 152 10.19 -3.43 -4.98
C LEU A 152 10.62 -4.29 -6.17
N SER A 153 9.71 -4.59 -7.09
CA SER A 153 10.01 -5.34 -8.32
C SER A 153 11.03 -4.58 -9.19
N LYS A 154 10.87 -3.26 -9.34
CA LYS A 154 11.86 -2.39 -10.00
C LYS A 154 13.20 -2.35 -9.28
N PHE A 155 13.21 -2.38 -7.95
CA PHE A 155 14.46 -2.42 -7.19
C PHE A 155 15.17 -3.76 -7.39
N THR A 156 14.46 -4.88 -7.24
CA THR A 156 15.01 -6.23 -7.43
C THR A 156 15.50 -6.46 -8.86
N SER A 157 14.82 -5.92 -9.88
CA SER A 157 15.25 -6.05 -11.27
C SER A 157 16.58 -5.33 -11.57
N LEU A 158 16.89 -4.24 -10.85
CA LEU A 158 18.20 -3.57 -10.93
C LEU A 158 19.35 -4.41 -10.36
N PHE A 159 19.06 -5.30 -9.39
CA PHE A 159 20.06 -6.15 -8.72
C PHE A 159 20.19 -7.57 -9.30
N GLY A 160 19.25 -8.01 -10.14
CA GLY A 160 19.26 -9.37 -10.71
C GLY A 160 18.16 -9.56 -11.75
N GLY A 161 18.39 -9.03 -12.96
CA GLY A 161 17.40 -8.86 -14.04
C GLY A 161 16.71 -10.13 -14.55
N ILE A 162 15.70 -10.61 -13.81
CA ILE A 162 14.83 -11.70 -14.26
C ILE A 162 13.35 -11.51 -13.87
N TYR A 163 12.91 -10.25 -13.80
CA TYR A 163 11.53 -9.83 -13.52
C TYR A 163 10.94 -9.09 -14.74
N GLU A 164 10.69 -9.81 -15.82
CA GLU A 164 10.11 -9.26 -17.07
C GLU A 164 8.84 -10.00 -17.54
N ASN A 165 8.33 -10.96 -16.77
CA ASN A 165 7.10 -11.65 -17.13
C ASN A 165 5.87 -10.92 -16.60
N GLU A 166 4.98 -10.51 -17.51
CA GLU A 166 3.74 -9.81 -17.19
C GLU A 166 2.81 -10.66 -16.30
N SER A 167 2.74 -11.98 -16.53
CA SER A 167 1.95 -12.90 -15.70
C SER A 167 2.40 -12.91 -14.24
N ARG A 168 3.71 -12.97 -13.99
CA ARG A 168 4.31 -12.97 -12.65
C ARG A 168 4.08 -11.64 -11.94
N ASN A 169 4.12 -10.52 -12.67
CA ASN A 169 3.82 -9.21 -12.11
C ASN A 169 2.36 -9.14 -11.63
N THR A 170 1.41 -9.69 -12.40
CA THR A 170 0.00 -9.76 -11.98
C THR A 170 -0.19 -10.63 -10.75
N GLU A 171 0.45 -11.81 -10.69
CA GLU A 171 0.41 -12.68 -9.50
C GLU A 171 0.96 -11.97 -8.25
N MET A 172 2.05 -11.21 -8.41
CA MET A 172 2.63 -10.40 -7.33
C MET A 172 1.73 -9.25 -6.89
N LEU A 173 0.99 -8.64 -7.81
CA LEU A 173 0.00 -7.61 -7.47
C LEU A 173 -1.17 -8.20 -6.68
N VAL A 174 -1.64 -9.42 -7.00
CA VAL A 174 -2.65 -10.12 -6.20
C VAL A 174 -2.12 -10.39 -4.79
N ALA A 175 -0.90 -10.92 -4.68
CA ALA A 175 -0.25 -11.15 -3.39
C ALA A 175 -0.09 -9.84 -2.59
N ALA A 176 0.28 -8.74 -3.25
CA ALA A 176 0.37 -7.43 -2.63
C ALA A 176 -0.98 -6.92 -2.11
N CYS A 177 -2.07 -7.13 -2.86
CA CYS A 177 -3.42 -6.80 -2.40
C CYS A 177 -3.79 -7.59 -1.13
N ALA A 178 -3.46 -8.88 -1.09
CA ALA A 178 -3.67 -9.74 0.07
C ALA A 178 -2.89 -9.24 1.29
N VAL A 179 -1.60 -8.94 1.10
CA VAL A 179 -0.70 -8.41 2.16
C VAL A 179 -1.21 -7.08 2.68
N GLY A 180 -1.63 -6.16 1.80
CA GLY A 180 -2.15 -4.85 2.21
C GLY A 180 -3.35 -4.95 3.15
N LEU A 181 -4.30 -5.83 2.84
CA LEU A 181 -5.48 -6.07 3.67
C LEU A 181 -5.15 -6.85 4.95
N ALA A 182 -4.26 -7.83 4.85
CA ALA A 182 -3.78 -8.56 6.01
C ALA A 182 -3.10 -7.62 7.03
N CYS A 183 -2.32 -6.64 6.56
CA CYS A 183 -1.70 -5.62 7.40
C CYS A 183 -2.72 -4.71 8.09
N CYS A 184 -3.77 -4.28 7.38
CA CYS A 184 -4.75 -3.38 7.98
C CYS A 184 -5.69 -4.08 8.97
N PHE A 185 -6.16 -5.28 8.65
CA PHE A 185 -7.06 -6.04 9.52
C PHE A 185 -6.34 -6.89 10.57
N ALA A 186 -5.01 -6.95 10.53
CA ALA A 186 -4.20 -7.89 11.31
C ALA A 186 -4.69 -9.35 11.17
N SER A 187 -5.27 -9.69 10.01
CA SER A 187 -5.90 -10.98 9.75
C SER A 187 -5.39 -11.54 8.41
N PRO A 188 -4.43 -12.47 8.42
CA PRO A 188 -3.84 -12.99 7.19
C PRO A 188 -4.85 -13.76 6.34
N VAL A 189 -5.72 -14.56 6.98
CA VAL A 189 -6.75 -15.34 6.27
C VAL A 189 -7.79 -14.43 5.64
N GLY A 190 -8.23 -13.38 6.35
CA GLY A 190 -9.19 -12.41 5.82
C GLY A 190 -8.63 -11.63 4.63
N GLY A 191 -7.35 -11.22 4.70
CA GLY A 191 -6.68 -10.52 3.60
C GLY A 191 -6.59 -11.37 2.33
N VAL A 192 -6.24 -12.65 2.46
CA VAL A 192 -6.17 -13.57 1.32
C VAL A 192 -7.56 -13.81 0.72
N LEU A 193 -8.59 -14.05 1.54
CA LEU A 193 -9.97 -14.26 1.06
C LEU A 193 -10.56 -13.06 0.32
N PHE A 194 -10.13 -11.84 0.65
CA PHE A 194 -10.58 -10.63 -0.06
C PHE A 194 -9.80 -10.38 -1.35
N SER A 195 -8.60 -10.94 -1.47
CA SER A 195 -7.76 -10.79 -2.67
C SER A 195 -8.12 -11.73 -3.81
N ILE A 196 -8.80 -12.84 -3.51
CA ILE A 196 -9.33 -13.83 -4.48
C ILE A 196 -10.70 -13.41 -4.99
#